data_AF-G4ZBL2-F1
#
_entry.id   AF-G4ZBL2-F1
#
_cell.length_a   1.000
_cell.length_b   1.000
_cell.length_c   1.000
_cell.angle_alpha   90.00
_cell.angle_beta   90.00
_cell.angle_gamma   90.00
#
_symmetry.space_group_name_H-M   'P 1'
#
loop_
_entity.id
_entity.type
_entity.pdbx_description
1 polymer ?
#
loop_
_entity_poly.entity_id
_entity_poly.type
_entity_poly.pdbx_seq_one_letter_code
_entity_poly.pdbx_strand_id
1 'polypeptide(L)'
;MVQYIKPITSDHDLIALAKHLNVHIDQILTLPEIKSRLPDQGTYIFLPRSDGGVGHWVCQHNGKYFEPMGVGPPRILGDLKYNEKKFQSTYSEFCGPWCMLWLYTQQHSEPELLRTFNNLDTDAI
;
A
#
# COMPACT_ATOMS: atom_id res chain seq x y z
N MET A 1 -0.97 4.21 26.80
CA MET A 1 -2.25 3.70 26.29
C MET A 1 -1.93 2.92 25.02
N VAL A 2 -2.24 1.63 24.96
CA VAL A 2 -1.97 0.81 23.76
C VAL A 2 -3.09 1.06 22.75
N GLN A 3 -2.75 1.52 21.56
CA GLN A 3 -3.69 1.67 20.46
C GLN A 3 -3.49 0.52 19.48
N TYR A 4 -4.51 -0.31 19.33
CA TYR A 4 -4.48 -1.42 18.37
C TYR A 4 -4.69 -0.91 16.95
N ILE A 5 -3.95 -1.49 15.99
CA ILE A 5 -4.15 -1.21 14.56
C ILE A 5 -5.30 -2.07 14.06
N LYS A 6 -6.29 -1.43 13.43
CA LYS A 6 -7.43 -2.10 12.82
C LYS A 6 -7.00 -2.80 11.52
N PRO A 7 -7.38 -4.08 11.29
CA PRO A 7 -7.05 -4.78 10.04
C PRO A 7 -7.70 -4.12 8.81
N ILE A 8 -9.04 -4.11 8.76
CA ILE A 8 -9.80 -3.44 7.70
C ILE A 8 -9.78 -1.92 7.96
N THR A 9 -9.06 -1.19 7.13
CA THR A 9 -8.88 0.27 7.26
C THR A 9 -9.75 1.05 6.29
N SER A 10 -10.32 2.15 6.77
CA SER A 10 -10.91 3.23 5.96
C SER A 10 -9.88 4.32 5.69
N ASP A 11 -10.20 5.26 4.79
CA ASP A 11 -9.39 6.44 4.52
C ASP A 11 -9.06 7.22 5.80
N HIS A 12 -10.04 7.37 6.69
CA HIS A 12 -9.84 8.04 7.99
C HIS A 12 -8.84 7.29 8.87
N ASP A 13 -8.87 5.96 8.88
CA ASP A 13 -7.93 5.14 9.64
C ASP A 13 -6.50 5.31 9.09
N LEU A 14 -6.33 5.35 7.77
CA LEU A 14 -5.04 5.55 7.11
C LEU A 14 -4.49 6.96 7.34
N ILE A 15 -5.33 8.00 7.27
CA ILE A 15 -4.94 9.38 7.56
C ILE A 15 -4.48 9.52 9.02
N ALA A 16 -5.22 8.93 9.96
CA ALA A 16 -4.86 8.95 11.37
C ALA A 16 -3.53 8.24 11.64
N LEU A 17 -3.33 7.06 11.02
CA LEU A 17 -2.09 6.31 11.15
C LEU A 17 -0.91 7.03 10.50
N ALA A 18 -1.10 7.63 9.32
CA ALA A 18 -0.07 8.42 8.65
C ALA A 18 0.38 9.61 9.50
N LYS A 19 -0.56 10.32 10.12
CA LYS A 19 -0.25 11.41 11.07
C LYS A 19 0.56 10.90 12.27
N HIS A 20 0.22 9.73 12.80
CA HIS A 20 0.94 9.13 13.92
C HIS A 20 2.37 8.73 13.54
N LEU A 21 2.56 8.20 12.33
CA LEU A 21 3.85 7.74 11.81
C LEU A 21 4.68 8.86 11.15
N ASN A 22 4.18 10.09 11.11
CA ASN A 22 4.77 11.19 10.33
C ASN A 22 5.03 10.78 8.86
N VAL A 23 4.01 10.21 8.24
CA VAL A 23 3.98 9.86 6.81
C VAL A 23 3.08 10.87 6.08
N HIS A 24 3.60 11.46 5.02
CA HIS A 24 2.84 12.37 4.16
C HIS A 24 2.09 11.57 3.08
N ILE A 25 0.82 11.93 2.86
CA ILE A 25 -0.03 11.39 1.80
C ILE A 25 -0.58 12.57 1.00
N ASP A 26 -0.33 12.59 -0.31
CA ASP A 26 -0.87 13.64 -1.18
C ASP A 26 -2.35 13.42 -1.47
N GLN A 27 -2.72 12.19 -1.85
CA GLN A 27 -4.11 11.83 -2.15
C GLN A 27 -4.41 10.37 -1.81
N ILE A 28 -5.66 10.13 -1.39
CA ILE A 28 -6.28 8.80 -1.34
C ILE A 28 -7.33 8.76 -2.44
N LEU A 29 -7.25 7.78 -3.34
CA LEU A 29 -8.03 7.71 -4.57
C LEU A 29 -8.65 6.32 -4.76
N THR A 30 -9.65 6.24 -5.62
CA THR A 30 -10.10 4.98 -6.21
C THR A 30 -9.60 4.88 -7.64
N LEU A 31 -9.42 3.65 -8.15
CA LEU A 31 -8.94 3.44 -9.52
C LEU A 31 -9.81 4.15 -10.59
N PRO A 32 -11.16 4.23 -10.46
CA PRO A 32 -11.99 5.02 -11.39
C PRO A 32 -11.72 6.53 -11.38
N GLU A 33 -11.20 7.10 -10.29
CA GLU A 33 -10.85 8.52 -10.21
C GLU A 33 -9.54 8.83 -10.97
N ILE A 34 -8.70 7.81 -11.18
CA ILE A 34 -7.45 7.94 -11.92
C ILE A 34 -7.75 7.93 -13.43
N LYS A 35 -7.73 9.12 -14.05
CA LYS A 35 -8.00 9.28 -15.49
C LYS A 35 -6.75 9.19 -16.37
N SER A 36 -5.58 9.39 -15.77
CA SER A 36 -4.27 9.28 -16.41
C SER A 36 -3.23 8.92 -15.36
N ARG A 37 -2.03 8.56 -15.82
CA ARG A 37 -0.89 8.29 -14.93
C ARG A 37 -0.71 9.44 -13.94
N LEU A 38 -0.59 9.09 -12.65
CA LEU A 38 -0.30 10.03 -11.57
C LEU A 38 1.14 10.56 -11.73
N PRO A 39 1.43 11.78 -11.24
CA PRO A 39 2.80 12.29 -11.21
C PRO A 39 3.77 11.30 -10.55
N ASP A 40 4.99 11.22 -11.08
CA ASP A 40 5.99 10.33 -10.50
C ASP A 40 6.34 10.78 -9.09
N GLN A 41 6.53 12.09 -8.87
CA GLN A 41 6.75 12.66 -7.55
C GLN A 41 5.44 12.76 -6.77
N GLY A 42 5.41 12.18 -5.57
CA GLY A 42 4.25 12.20 -4.68
C GLY A 42 4.00 10.86 -3.99
N THR A 43 3.11 10.88 -3.01
CA THR A 43 2.63 9.73 -2.25
C THR A 43 1.13 9.57 -2.45
N TYR A 44 0.73 8.45 -3.04
CA TYR A 44 -0.65 8.15 -3.36
C TYR A 44 -1.04 6.80 -2.75
N ILE A 45 -2.24 6.74 -2.19
CA ILE A 45 -2.86 5.49 -1.77
C ILE A 45 -4.10 5.31 -2.60
N PHE A 46 -4.36 4.08 -3.03
CA PHE A 46 -5.55 3.85 -3.81
C PHE A 46 -6.21 2.52 -3.54
N LEU A 47 -7.53 2.52 -3.72
CA LEU A 47 -8.40 1.36 -3.75
C LEU A 47 -8.63 0.97 -5.22
N PRO A 48 -8.05 -0.14 -5.70
CA PRO A 48 -8.47 -0.79 -6.92
C PRO A 48 -9.83 -1.43 -6.62
N ARG A 49 -10.92 -0.74 -6.93
CA ARG A 49 -12.27 -1.34 -6.92
C ARG A 49 -12.97 -1.12 -8.26
N SER A 50 -13.73 -2.13 -8.65
CA SER A 50 -14.80 -2.05 -9.65
C SER A 50 -16.21 -2.22 -9.06
N ASP A 51 -16.39 -2.89 -7.92
CA ASP A 51 -17.74 -3.30 -7.45
C ASP A 51 -17.79 -3.78 -5.98
N GLY A 52 -18.58 -3.08 -5.14
CA GLY A 52 -19.33 -3.59 -3.97
C GLY A 52 -18.66 -4.35 -2.79
N GLY A 53 -17.47 -4.94 -2.90
CA GLY A 53 -16.87 -5.86 -1.92
C GLY A 53 -16.11 -5.21 -0.74
N VAL A 54 -15.16 -5.93 -0.12
CA VAL A 54 -14.07 -5.32 0.70
C VAL A 54 -12.94 -4.95 -0.27
N GLY A 55 -12.35 -3.77 -0.07
CA GLY A 55 -11.37 -3.22 -1.00
C GLY A 55 -9.96 -3.58 -0.58
N HIS A 56 -9.05 -3.61 -1.53
CA HIS A 56 -7.65 -3.90 -1.27
C HIS A 56 -6.83 -2.60 -1.40
N TRP A 57 -6.07 -2.22 -0.37
CA TRP A 57 -5.26 -1.01 -0.40
C TRP A 57 -3.91 -1.27 -1.06
N VAL A 58 -3.52 -0.37 -1.95
CA VAL A 58 -2.20 -0.33 -2.58
C VAL A 58 -1.67 1.11 -2.52
N CYS A 59 -0.37 1.30 -2.76
CA CYS A 59 0.19 2.65 -2.75
C CYS A 59 1.32 2.85 -3.75
N GLN A 60 1.58 4.12 -4.03
CA GLN A 60 2.68 4.61 -4.85
C GLN A 60 3.44 5.68 -4.08
N HIS A 61 4.77 5.68 -4.21
CA HIS A 61 5.61 6.78 -3.77
C HIS A 61 6.77 7.00 -4.76
N ASN A 62 6.91 8.21 -5.28
CA ASN A 62 8.07 8.61 -6.09
C ASN A 62 8.37 7.63 -7.25
N GLY A 63 7.34 7.28 -8.03
CA GLY A 63 7.42 6.37 -9.19
C GLY A 63 7.59 4.88 -8.84
N LYS A 64 7.50 4.52 -7.55
CA LYS A 64 7.49 3.13 -7.08
C LYS A 64 6.10 2.73 -6.62
N TYR A 65 5.73 1.49 -6.87
CA TYR A 65 4.44 0.90 -6.53
C TYR A 65 4.63 -0.21 -5.50
N PHE A 66 3.67 -0.32 -4.59
CA PHE A 66 3.61 -1.36 -3.57
C PHE A 66 2.21 -1.94 -3.47
N GLU A 67 2.16 -3.26 -3.60
CA GLU A 67 1.00 -4.09 -3.39
C GLU A 67 1.40 -5.20 -2.40
N PRO A 68 0.72 -5.32 -1.24
CA PRO A 68 1.07 -6.28 -0.19
C PRO A 68 1.16 -7.77 -0.59
N MET A 69 0.52 -8.18 -1.68
CA MET A 69 0.51 -9.54 -2.24
C MET A 69 1.45 -9.71 -3.45
N GLY A 70 2.31 -8.73 -3.74
CA GLY A 70 3.34 -8.79 -4.79
C GLY A 70 2.83 -8.64 -6.23
N VAL A 71 1.60 -8.20 -6.45
CA VAL A 71 1.01 -8.01 -7.77
C VAL A 71 1.49 -6.69 -8.38
N GLY A 72 1.77 -6.70 -9.69
CA GLY A 72 2.17 -5.51 -10.42
C GLY A 72 1.09 -4.41 -10.51
N PRO A 73 1.47 -3.17 -10.86
CA PRO A 73 0.53 -2.05 -10.94
C PRO A 73 -0.50 -2.25 -12.07
N PRO A 74 -1.75 -1.75 -11.90
CA PRO A 74 -2.69 -1.62 -12.99
C PRO A 74 -2.11 -0.80 -14.16
N ARG A 75 -2.40 -1.21 -15.41
CA ARG A 75 -1.87 -0.56 -16.62
C ARG A 75 -2.10 0.95 -16.69
N ILE A 76 -3.20 1.45 -16.12
CA ILE A 76 -3.54 2.88 -16.12
C ILE A 76 -2.51 3.75 -15.35
N LEU A 77 -1.75 3.13 -14.43
CA LEU A 77 -0.68 3.78 -13.69
C LEU A 77 0.66 3.82 -14.46
N GLY A 78 0.74 3.10 -15.59
CA GLY A 78 1.96 2.94 -16.37
C GLY A 78 2.98 2.00 -15.73
N ASP A 79 4.21 2.07 -16.24
CA ASP A 79 5.31 1.17 -15.86
C ASP A 79 6.00 1.63 -14.56
N LEU A 80 5.33 1.41 -13.42
CA LEU A 80 5.90 1.70 -12.10
C LEU A 80 6.81 0.56 -11.62
N LYS A 81 7.90 0.92 -10.93
CA LYS A 81 8.79 -0.08 -10.30
C LYS A 81 8.08 -0.69 -9.10
N TYR A 82 8.03 -2.02 -9.02
CA TYR A 82 7.43 -2.73 -7.88
C TYR A 82 8.28 -3.95 -7.49
N ASN A 83 7.90 -4.61 -6.41
CA ASN A 83 8.51 -5.84 -5.92
C ASN A 83 7.45 -6.94 -5.81
N GLU A 84 7.81 -8.17 -6.15
CA GLU A 84 6.91 -9.34 -6.15
C GLU A 84 6.83 -10.05 -4.79
N LYS A 85 7.59 -9.60 -3.78
CA LYS A 85 7.54 -10.15 -2.42
C LYS A 85 6.13 -10.02 -1.83
N LYS A 86 5.56 -11.15 -1.38
CA LYS A 86 4.26 -11.22 -0.71
C LYS A 86 4.45 -11.00 0.78
N PHE A 87 3.92 -9.90 1.30
CA PHE A 87 3.89 -9.59 2.73
C PHE A 87 2.57 -10.02 3.38
N GLN A 88 1.56 -10.30 2.55
CA GLN A 88 0.22 -10.63 2.98
C GLN A 88 -0.37 -11.76 2.11
N SER A 89 -1.22 -12.61 2.70
CA SER A 89 -2.03 -13.59 1.98
C SER A 89 -3.37 -13.00 1.51
N THR A 90 -4.01 -13.62 0.52
CA THR A 90 -5.32 -13.21 -0.03
C THR A 90 -6.45 -13.15 1.01
N TYR A 91 -6.32 -13.86 2.14
CA TYR A 91 -7.34 -13.92 3.21
C TYR A 91 -7.06 -12.98 4.38
N SER A 92 -5.93 -12.28 4.38
CA SER A 92 -5.60 -11.30 5.42
C SER A 92 -6.22 -9.94 5.09
N GLU A 93 -6.42 -9.11 6.09
CA GLU A 93 -7.13 -7.83 5.97
C GLU A 93 -6.21 -6.60 6.13
N PHE A 94 -4.90 -6.81 6.34
CA PHE A 94 -3.94 -5.76 6.74
C PHE A 94 -3.30 -4.97 5.58
N CYS A 95 -3.94 -4.91 4.40
CA CYS A 95 -3.34 -4.29 3.21
C CYS A 95 -3.02 -2.80 3.41
N GLY A 96 -3.90 -2.08 4.11
CA GLY A 96 -3.70 -0.67 4.45
C GLY A 96 -2.51 -0.46 5.40
N PRO A 97 -2.44 -1.17 6.54
CA PRO A 97 -1.26 -1.16 7.42
C PRO A 97 0.05 -1.53 6.72
N TRP A 98 0.05 -2.48 5.80
CA TRP A 98 1.25 -2.79 4.99
C TRP A 98 1.65 -1.62 4.08
N CYS A 99 0.69 -0.95 3.44
CA CYS A 99 0.96 0.27 2.68
C CYS A 99 1.57 1.36 3.57
N MET A 100 1.04 1.57 4.78
CA MET A 100 1.58 2.54 5.74
C MET A 100 3.02 2.23 6.12
N LEU A 101 3.30 0.96 6.46
CA LEU A 101 4.67 0.55 6.81
C LEU A 101 5.62 0.75 5.63
N TRP A 102 5.21 0.38 4.41
CA TRP A 102 6.03 0.60 3.22
C TRP A 102 6.30 2.08 2.98
N LEU A 103 5.28 2.93 3.03
CA LEU A 103 5.43 4.39 2.87
C LEU A 103 6.34 5.00 3.94
N TYR A 104 6.20 4.56 5.19
CA TYR A 104 7.10 4.94 6.27
C TYR A 104 8.55 4.60 5.91
N THR A 105 8.84 3.38 5.46
CA THR A 105 10.21 3.00 5.07
C THR A 105 10.77 3.86 3.94
N GLN A 106 9.94 4.26 2.97
CA GLN A 106 10.40 5.09 1.86
C GLN A 106 10.68 6.53 2.31
N GLN A 107 9.81 7.12 3.13
CA GLN A 107 9.92 8.53 3.53
C GLN A 107 10.95 8.76 4.64
N HIS A 108 11.19 7.76 5.49
CA HIS A 108 12.17 7.83 6.58
C HIS A 108 13.53 7.18 6.23
N SER A 109 13.69 6.69 4.99
CA SER A 109 14.91 6.01 4.53
C SER A 109 15.27 4.76 5.35
N GLU A 110 14.26 3.98 5.75
CA GLU A 110 14.41 2.75 6.54
C GLU A 110 13.96 1.46 5.78
N PRO A 111 14.46 1.19 4.57
CA PRO A 111 14.01 0.04 3.76
C PRO A 111 14.33 -1.33 4.40
N GLU A 112 15.31 -1.38 5.32
CA GLU A 112 15.72 -2.59 6.02
C GLU A 112 14.60 -3.19 6.88
N LEU A 113 13.65 -2.37 7.37
CA LEU A 113 12.50 -2.84 8.14
C LEU A 113 11.68 -3.88 7.36
N LEU A 114 11.53 -3.72 6.05
CA LEU A 114 10.76 -4.67 5.23
C LEU A 114 11.57 -5.93 4.87
N ARG A 115 12.90 -5.90 4.98
CA ARG A 115 13.76 -7.03 4.62
C ARG A 115 13.66 -8.17 5.63
N THR A 116 13.35 -7.86 6.89
CA THR A 116 13.25 -8.86 7.97
C THR A 116 11.98 -9.71 7.91
N PHE A 117 10.97 -9.31 7.14
CA PHE A 117 9.74 -10.08 6.99
C PHE A 117 9.93 -11.25 6.01
N ASN A 118 9.26 -12.37 6.26
CA ASN A 118 9.26 -13.49 5.34
C ASN A 118 8.50 -13.16 4.05
N ASN A 119 8.93 -13.73 2.93
CA ASN A 119 8.09 -13.78 1.73
C ASN A 119 7.03 -14.87 1.95
N LEU A 120 5.76 -14.51 1.85
CA LEU A 120 4.62 -15.44 2.00
C LEU A 120 4.28 -16.17 0.70
N ASP A 121 5.10 -16.03 -0.34
CA ASP A 121 5.04 -16.87 -1.52
C ASP A 121 5.51 -18.29 -1.17
N THR A 122 4.63 -19.06 -0.56
CA THR A 122 4.88 -20.45 -0.21
C THR A 122 4.27 -21.36 -1.26
N ASP A 123 5.03 -21.68 -2.31
CA ASP A 123 4.83 -22.89 -3.12
C ASP A 123 5.31 -24.15 -2.34
N ALA A 124 4.99 -24.27 -1.05
CA ALA A 124 5.42 -25.42 -0.25
C ALA A 124 4.54 -25.63 0.99
N ILE A 125 3.50 -26.46 0.87
CA ILE A 125 3.50 -27.88 1.30
C ILE A 125 2.71 -28.69 0.28
#